data_AF-A0A4Z2DJ80-F1
#
_entry.id   AF-A0A4Z2DJ80-F1
#
_cell.length_a   1.000
_cell.length_b   1.000
_cell.length_c   1.000
_cell.angle_alpha   90.00
_cell.angle_beta   90.00
_cell.angle_gamma   90.00
#
_symmetry.space_group_name_H-M   'P 1'
#
loop_
_entity.id
_entity.type
_entity.pdbx_description
1 polymer ?
#
loop_
_entity_poly.entity_id
_entity_poly.type
_entity_poly.pdbx_seq_one_letter_code
_entity_poly.pdbx_strand_id
1 'polypeptide(L)'
;MPTLSTTAQNAPSASDMESVYKWVASLTNVETRESALLELCKKRESVPELAPLLWHSCGSIAALLQEICAIYPYINPPNLSAHQSNRVCNALALLQCLASHPETRNEFLKANIPLYLYTFLNTNNRTRPFEYLRLTSLGVIGALVKTDEPEVIAFLLGSEIIPLCLVIMESGSELSKLIISSFSPCCKLHIGAFQCSNHLSD
;
A
#
# COMPACT_ATOMS: atom_id res chain seq x y z
N MET A 1 -36.84 -13.74 -24.41
CA MET A 1 -36.05 -12.58 -24.89
C MET A 1 -36.20 -11.44 -23.90
N PRO A 2 -35.13 -10.66 -23.66
CA PRO A 2 -34.69 -10.30 -22.32
C PRO A 2 -35.03 -8.86 -21.91
N THR A 3 -35.18 -8.61 -20.61
CA THR A 3 -34.94 -7.30 -20.00
C THR A 3 -33.71 -7.43 -19.11
N LEU A 4 -32.54 -7.13 -19.69
CA LEU A 4 -31.32 -6.87 -18.95
C LEU A 4 -31.46 -5.49 -18.31
N SER A 5 -31.72 -5.47 -17.00
CA SER A 5 -31.59 -4.29 -16.17
C SER A 5 -30.09 -3.97 -16.05
N THR A 6 -29.62 -3.06 -16.89
CA THR A 6 -28.28 -2.49 -16.80
C THR A 6 -28.17 -1.73 -15.48
N THR A 7 -27.39 -2.25 -14.54
CA THR A 7 -26.89 -1.49 -13.40
C THR A 7 -25.99 -0.39 -13.94
N ALA A 8 -26.54 0.82 -14.11
CA ALA A 8 -25.77 2.03 -14.30
C ALA A 8 -24.91 2.23 -13.04
N GLN A 9 -23.66 1.78 -13.10
CA GLN A 9 -22.67 2.14 -12.11
C GLN A 9 -22.51 3.67 -12.14
N ASN A 10 -22.74 4.31 -10.99
CA ASN A 10 -22.62 5.76 -10.81
C ASN A 10 -21.24 6.24 -11.26
N ALA A 11 -21.14 6.76 -12.48
CA ALA A 11 -19.98 7.53 -12.90
C ALA A 11 -19.87 8.76 -12.00
N PRO A 12 -18.65 9.16 -11.58
CA PRO A 12 -18.46 10.35 -10.76
C PRO A 12 -19.00 11.59 -11.50
N SER A 13 -19.74 12.43 -10.78
CA SER A 13 -20.30 13.65 -11.37
C SER A 13 -19.17 14.60 -11.79
N ALA A 14 -19.42 15.49 -12.76
CA ALA A 14 -18.42 16.46 -13.22
C ALA A 14 -17.89 17.35 -12.07
N SER A 15 -18.75 17.69 -11.11
CA SER A 15 -18.36 18.43 -9.90
C SER A 15 -17.51 17.62 -8.92
N ASP A 16 -17.72 16.30 -8.85
CA ASP A 16 -16.88 15.41 -8.03
C ASP A 16 -15.46 15.33 -8.60
N MET A 17 -15.33 15.22 -9.93
CA MET A 17 -14.03 15.17 -10.59
C MET A 17 -13.26 16.48 -10.45
N GLU A 18 -13.91 17.65 -10.54
CA GLU A 18 -13.26 18.94 -10.29
C GLU A 18 -12.65 18.99 -8.88
N SER A 19 -13.36 18.47 -7.89
CA SER A 19 -12.87 18.40 -6.50
C SER A 19 -11.67 17.46 -6.38
N VAL A 20 -11.69 16.31 -7.07
CA VAL A 20 -10.55 15.37 -7.12
C VAL A 20 -9.30 16.03 -7.68
N TYR A 21 -9.41 16.76 -8.80
CA TYR A 21 -8.26 17.48 -9.36
C TYR A 21 -7.69 18.51 -8.39
N LYS A 22 -8.55 19.25 -7.68
CA LYS A 22 -8.12 20.22 -6.66
C LYS A 22 -7.37 19.55 -5.51
N TRP A 23 -7.86 18.41 -5.02
CA TRP A 23 -7.16 17.67 -3.95
C TRP A 23 -5.82 17.09 -4.43
N VAL A 24 -5.76 16.55 -5.65
CA VAL A 24 -4.49 16.05 -6.21
C VAL A 24 -3.47 17.16 -6.34
N ALA A 25 -3.85 18.33 -6.87
CA ALA A 25 -2.96 19.49 -6.91
C ALA A 25 -2.49 19.91 -5.51
N SER A 26 -3.39 19.83 -4.52
CA SER A 26 -3.11 20.16 -3.11
C SER A 26 -2.15 19.19 -2.42
N LEU A 27 -1.90 17.98 -2.96
CA LEU A 27 -0.92 17.07 -2.37
C LEU A 27 0.50 17.66 -2.34
N THR A 28 0.83 18.50 -3.31
CA THR A 28 2.19 19.07 -3.41
C THR A 28 2.48 20.10 -2.31
N ASN A 29 1.46 20.77 -1.78
CA ASN A 29 1.60 21.75 -0.71
C ASN A 29 1.45 21.10 0.67
N VAL A 30 2.49 21.20 1.52
CA VAL A 30 2.55 20.60 2.86
C VAL A 30 1.37 21.00 3.75
N GLU A 31 0.89 22.25 3.65
CA GLU A 31 -0.19 22.78 4.49
C GLU A 31 -1.56 22.17 4.16
N THR A 32 -1.82 21.91 2.88
CA THR A 32 -3.10 21.38 2.41
C THR A 32 -3.09 19.87 2.22
N ARG A 33 -1.90 19.26 2.09
CA ARG A 33 -1.70 17.83 1.82
C ARG A 33 -2.45 16.91 2.75
N GLU A 34 -2.48 17.18 4.06
CA GLU A 34 -3.15 16.31 5.02
C GLU A 34 -4.65 16.19 4.74
N SER A 35 -5.31 17.32 4.50
CA SER A 35 -6.73 17.34 4.12
C SER A 35 -6.97 16.64 2.78
N ALA A 36 -6.09 16.87 1.81
CA ALA A 36 -6.17 16.24 0.49
C ALA A 36 -6.03 14.71 0.56
N LEU A 37 -5.09 14.19 1.35
CA LEU A 37 -4.92 12.75 1.57
C LEU A 37 -6.21 12.11 2.09
N LEU A 38 -6.84 12.74 3.08
CA LEU A 38 -8.07 12.23 3.69
C LEU A 38 -9.23 12.19 2.66
N GLU A 39 -9.43 13.25 1.89
CA GLU A 39 -10.52 13.30 0.92
C GLU A 39 -10.29 12.36 -0.27
N LEU A 40 -9.05 12.27 -0.79
CA LEU A 40 -8.71 11.35 -1.86
C LEU A 40 -8.89 9.88 -1.43
N CYS A 41 -8.55 9.54 -0.19
CA CYS A 41 -8.81 8.21 0.37
C CYS A 41 -10.29 7.83 0.33
N LYS A 42 -11.20 8.77 0.63
CA LYS A 42 -12.64 8.51 0.58
C LYS A 42 -13.13 8.29 -0.85
N LYS A 43 -12.47 8.90 -1.84
CA LYS A 43 -12.85 8.80 -3.25
C LYS A 43 -12.24 7.60 -3.98
N ARG A 44 -11.31 6.89 -3.35
CA ARG A 44 -10.53 5.79 -3.95
C ARG A 44 -11.37 4.67 -4.58
N GLU A 45 -12.55 4.40 -4.04
CA GLU A 45 -13.47 3.35 -4.55
C GLU A 45 -14.47 3.90 -5.57
N SER A 46 -14.76 5.21 -5.49
CA SER A 46 -15.72 5.89 -6.38
C SER A 46 -15.10 6.41 -7.69
N VAL A 47 -13.77 6.52 -7.75
CA VAL A 47 -13.04 7.07 -8.90
C VAL A 47 -12.03 6.03 -9.39
N PRO A 48 -12.40 5.19 -10.38
CA PRO A 48 -11.52 4.15 -10.92
C PRO A 48 -10.20 4.71 -11.47
N GLU A 49 -10.26 5.86 -12.12
CA GLU A 49 -9.12 6.55 -12.74
C GLU A 49 -8.21 7.30 -11.75
N LEU A 50 -8.44 7.16 -10.44
CA LEU A 50 -7.66 7.88 -9.44
C LEU A 50 -6.18 7.48 -9.47
N ALA A 51 -5.88 6.21 -9.71
CA ALA A 51 -4.49 5.73 -9.75
C ALA A 51 -3.69 6.34 -10.92
N PRO A 52 -4.13 6.24 -12.20
CA PRO A 52 -3.47 6.95 -13.30
C PRO A 52 -3.35 8.45 -13.07
N LEU A 53 -4.40 9.09 -12.53
CA LEU A 53 -4.41 10.52 -12.24
C LEU A 53 -3.35 10.90 -11.20
N LEU A 54 -3.21 10.14 -10.12
CA LEU A 54 -2.17 10.36 -9.11
C LEU A 54 -0.77 10.12 -9.68
N TRP A 55 -0.61 9.12 -10.52
CA TRP A 55 0.69 8.74 -11.08
C TRP A 55 1.22 9.78 -12.08
N HIS A 56 0.36 10.25 -12.99
CA HIS A 56 0.75 11.21 -14.02
C HIS A 56 0.70 12.67 -13.56
N SER A 57 0.12 12.96 -12.38
CA SER A 57 0.17 14.29 -11.79
C SER A 57 1.56 14.60 -11.24
N CYS A 58 2.13 15.72 -11.68
CA CYS A 58 3.45 16.17 -11.27
C CYS A 58 3.53 16.35 -9.75
N GLY A 59 4.53 15.73 -9.12
CA GLY A 59 4.81 15.89 -7.69
C GLY A 59 3.91 15.07 -6.75
N SER A 60 2.84 14.43 -7.23
CA SER A 60 1.92 13.65 -6.40
C SER A 60 2.60 12.44 -5.77
N ILE A 61 3.29 11.60 -6.55
CA ILE A 61 4.03 10.44 -6.03
C ILE A 61 5.14 10.87 -5.07
N ALA A 62 5.87 11.96 -5.40
CA ALA A 62 6.90 12.50 -4.52
C ALA A 62 6.31 12.98 -3.18
N ALA A 63 5.14 13.62 -3.19
CA ALA A 63 4.44 14.02 -1.96
C ALA A 63 4.04 12.81 -1.10
N LEU A 64 3.54 11.72 -1.71
CA LEU A 64 3.22 10.49 -0.99
C LEU A 64 4.46 9.85 -0.36
N LEU A 65 5.59 9.82 -1.08
CA LEU A 65 6.86 9.32 -0.56
C LEU A 65 7.42 10.19 0.58
N GLN A 66 7.22 11.51 0.51
CA GLN A 66 7.59 12.42 1.61
C GLN A 66 6.81 12.10 2.90
N GLU A 67 5.52 11.77 2.80
CA GLU A 67 4.73 11.36 3.97
C GLU A 67 5.26 10.07 4.61
N ILE A 68 5.75 9.13 3.81
CA ILE A 68 6.43 7.93 4.32
C ILE A 68 7.75 8.30 5.01
N CYS A 69 8.60 9.06 4.35
CA CYS A 69 9.92 9.42 4.87
C CYS A 69 9.84 10.26 6.16
N ALA A 70 8.80 11.09 6.30
CA ALA A 70 8.54 11.89 7.49
C ALA A 70 8.30 11.03 8.75
N ILE A 71 7.94 9.76 8.60
CA ILE A 71 7.67 8.85 9.71
C ILE A 71 8.94 8.16 10.21
N TYR A 72 9.97 7.99 9.38
CA TYR A 72 11.20 7.26 9.74
C TYR A 72 11.85 7.71 11.07
N PRO A 73 11.91 9.01 11.41
CA PRO A 73 12.46 9.46 12.70
C PRO A 73 11.68 8.95 13.93
N TYR A 74 10.41 8.56 13.76
CA TYR A 74 9.53 8.09 14.84
C TYR A 74 9.48 6.56 14.95
N ILE A 75 10.18 5.85 14.06
CA ILE A 75 10.27 4.38 14.07
C ILE A 75 11.30 3.91 15.10
N ASN A 76 12.45 4.60 15.18
CA ASN A 76 13.51 4.29 16.13
C ASN A 76 14.19 5.58 16.63
N PRO A 77 13.98 6.01 17.90
CA PRO A 77 13.18 5.34 18.93
C PRO A 77 11.67 5.37 18.63
N PRO A 78 10.89 4.37 19.08
CA PRO A 78 9.48 4.23 18.71
C PRO A 78 8.62 5.27 19.43
N ASN A 79 8.28 6.36 18.73
CA ASN A 79 7.46 7.46 19.25
C ASN A 79 6.41 7.93 18.23
N LEU A 80 5.73 6.96 17.59
CA LEU A 80 4.71 7.23 16.60
C LEU A 80 3.36 7.55 17.27
N SER A 81 2.83 8.75 17.05
CA SER A 81 1.50 9.12 17.51
C SER A 81 0.38 8.53 16.64
N ALA A 82 -0.83 8.44 17.19
CA ALA A 82 -2.01 8.00 16.44
C ALA A 82 -2.32 8.92 15.25
N HIS A 83 -2.13 10.24 15.41
CA HIS A 83 -2.36 11.22 14.35
C HIS A 83 -1.37 11.02 13.19
N GLN A 84 -0.07 10.89 13.48
CA GLN A 84 0.95 10.61 12.46
C GLN A 84 0.69 9.29 11.73
N SER A 85 0.35 8.23 12.46
CA SER A 85 0.00 6.92 11.88
C SER A 85 -1.21 7.03 10.94
N ASN A 86 -2.29 7.69 11.36
CA ASN A 86 -3.47 7.90 10.51
C ASN A 86 -3.14 8.68 9.23
N ARG A 87 -2.34 9.74 9.34
CA ARG A 87 -1.95 10.58 8.21
C ARG A 87 -1.12 9.80 7.18
N VAL A 88 -0.08 9.09 7.60
CA VAL A 88 0.71 8.27 6.67
C VAL A 88 -0.09 7.10 6.11
N CYS A 89 -0.98 6.49 6.91
CA CYS A 89 -1.84 5.40 6.43
C CYS A 89 -2.81 5.86 5.33
N ASN A 90 -3.25 7.12 5.32
CA ASN A 90 -3.97 7.68 4.18
C ASN A 90 -3.09 7.71 2.92
N ALA A 91 -1.83 8.14 3.03
CA ALA A 91 -0.90 8.09 1.90
C ALA A 91 -0.65 6.64 1.42
N LEU A 92 -0.47 5.69 2.35
CA LEU A 92 -0.32 4.27 2.04
C LEU A 92 -1.54 3.69 1.35
N ALA A 93 -2.75 4.11 1.72
CA ALA A 93 -3.98 3.66 1.06
C ALA A 93 -4.05 4.14 -0.40
N LEU A 94 -3.55 5.33 -0.72
CA LEU A 94 -3.43 5.80 -2.11
C LEU A 94 -2.35 5.03 -2.88
N LEU A 95 -1.22 4.70 -2.24
CA LEU A 95 -0.21 3.81 -2.83
C LEU A 95 -0.75 2.40 -3.07
N GLN A 96 -1.63 1.90 -2.20
CA GLN A 96 -2.33 0.64 -2.42
C GLN A 96 -3.22 0.70 -3.68
N CYS A 97 -3.90 1.82 -3.92
CA CYS A 97 -4.67 2.02 -5.16
C CYS A 97 -3.79 1.97 -6.41
N LEU A 98 -2.63 2.64 -6.38
CA LEU A 98 -1.63 2.59 -7.46
C LEU A 98 -1.14 1.15 -7.70
N ALA A 99 -0.73 0.45 -6.65
CA ALA A 99 -0.32 -0.96 -6.74
C ALA A 99 -1.43 -1.87 -7.31
N SER A 100 -2.69 -1.58 -7.02
CA SER A 100 -3.83 -2.37 -7.49
C SER A 100 -4.23 -2.08 -8.93
N HIS A 101 -3.84 -0.94 -9.51
CA HIS A 101 -4.30 -0.52 -10.84
C HIS A 101 -3.38 -1.07 -11.95
N PRO A 102 -3.93 -1.72 -12.99
CA PRO A 102 -3.11 -2.41 -14.02
C PRO A 102 -2.16 -1.47 -14.76
N GLU A 103 -2.56 -0.21 -15.00
CA GLU A 103 -1.71 0.75 -15.74
C GLU A 103 -0.53 1.28 -14.92
N THR A 104 -0.67 1.42 -13.60
CA THR A 104 0.36 2.07 -12.77
C THR A 104 1.21 1.07 -11.98
N ARG A 105 0.72 -0.16 -11.78
CA ARG A 105 1.39 -1.21 -11.01
C ARG A 105 2.82 -1.48 -11.47
N ASN A 106 3.03 -1.65 -12.78
CA ASN A 106 4.36 -1.99 -13.30
C ASN A 106 5.35 -0.82 -13.15
N GLU A 107 4.88 0.41 -13.31
CA GLU A 107 5.71 1.60 -13.08
C GLU A 107 5.99 1.79 -11.57
N PHE A 108 5.01 1.51 -10.72
CA PHE A 108 5.15 1.50 -9.26
C PHE A 108 6.22 0.52 -8.77
N LEU A 109 6.27 -0.67 -9.37
CA LEU A 109 7.32 -1.67 -9.10
C LEU A 109 8.68 -1.23 -9.62
N LYS A 110 8.76 -0.78 -10.88
CA LYS A 110 10.02 -0.29 -11.49
C LYS A 110 10.62 0.90 -10.75
N ALA A 111 9.79 1.73 -10.12
CA ALA A 111 10.22 2.84 -9.28
C ALA A 111 10.73 2.40 -7.89
N ASN A 112 10.71 1.10 -7.57
CA ASN A 112 11.13 0.53 -6.28
C ASN A 112 10.39 1.14 -5.07
N ILE A 113 9.19 1.67 -5.27
CA ILE A 113 8.37 2.27 -4.20
C ILE A 113 8.08 1.30 -3.04
N PRO A 114 7.80 -0.01 -3.27
CA PRO A 114 7.56 -0.95 -2.18
C PRO A 114 8.67 -1.01 -1.12
N LEU A 115 9.94 -0.76 -1.50
CA LEU A 115 11.08 -0.84 -0.59
C LEU A 115 11.00 0.17 0.56
N TYR A 116 10.37 1.34 0.32
CA TYR A 116 10.16 2.35 1.36
C TYR A 116 9.28 1.84 2.51
N LEU A 117 8.46 0.82 2.27
CA LEU A 117 7.54 0.26 3.25
C LEU A 117 8.21 -0.77 4.16
N TYR A 118 9.37 -1.31 3.80
CA TYR A 118 10.00 -2.40 4.56
C TYR A 118 10.44 -1.93 5.94
N THR A 119 10.87 -0.67 6.06
CA THR A 119 11.17 -0.02 7.34
C THR A 119 9.98 -0.07 8.30
N PHE A 120 8.75 0.09 7.80
CA PHE A 120 7.53 0.02 8.62
C PHE A 120 7.20 -1.41 9.01
N LEU A 121 7.34 -2.34 8.07
CA LEU A 121 7.04 -3.75 8.28
C LEU A 121 8.02 -4.41 9.26
N ASN A 122 9.27 -3.92 9.35
CA ASN A 122 10.29 -4.42 10.29
C ASN A 122 10.08 -3.95 11.75
N THR A 123 9.08 -3.10 12.01
CA THR A 123 8.82 -2.65 13.38
C THR A 123 8.22 -3.75 14.25
N ASN A 124 8.58 -3.79 15.54
CA ASN A 124 8.10 -4.79 16.51
C ASN A 124 7.22 -4.19 17.62
N ASN A 125 7.03 -2.86 17.63
CA ASN A 125 6.21 -2.18 18.63
C ASN A 125 4.73 -2.56 18.48
N ARG A 126 4.08 -2.91 19.60
CA ARG A 126 2.70 -3.43 19.64
C ARG A 126 1.64 -2.38 19.97
N THR A 127 1.99 -1.10 19.96
CA THR A 127 0.99 -0.04 20.12
C THR A 127 0.11 0.06 18.88
N ARG A 128 -1.15 0.47 19.08
CA ARG A 128 -2.14 0.62 18.00
C ARG A 128 -1.64 1.43 16.78
N PRO A 129 -0.88 2.54 16.91
CA PRO A 129 -0.33 3.27 15.77
C PRO A 129 0.64 2.45 14.91
N PHE A 130 1.49 1.63 15.52
CA PHE A 130 2.43 0.76 14.80
C PHE A 130 1.76 -0.47 14.20
N GLU A 131 0.77 -1.05 14.88
CA GLU A 131 -0.03 -2.14 14.30
C GLU A 131 -0.81 -1.68 13.07
N TYR A 132 -1.45 -0.50 13.15
CA TYR A 132 -2.16 0.07 12.01
C TYR A 132 -1.21 0.37 10.84
N LEU A 133 -0.05 0.96 11.13
CA LEU A 133 0.99 1.24 10.13
C LEU A 133 1.43 -0.03 9.38
N ARG A 134 1.75 -1.10 10.11
CA ARG A 134 2.15 -2.39 9.52
C ARG A 134 1.02 -3.01 8.70
N LEU A 135 -0.21 -2.98 9.22
CA LEU A 135 -1.37 -3.53 8.53
C LEU A 135 -1.61 -2.83 7.18
N THR A 136 -1.58 -1.50 7.16
CA THR A 136 -1.78 -0.73 5.91
C THR A 136 -0.62 -0.93 4.94
N SER A 137 0.62 -1.01 5.44
CA SER A 137 1.80 -1.31 4.61
C SER A 137 1.72 -2.70 3.97
N LEU A 138 1.29 -3.71 4.73
CA LEU A 138 1.02 -5.06 4.20
C LEU A 138 -0.10 -5.05 3.16
N GLY A 139 -1.10 -4.17 3.29
CA GLY A 139 -2.16 -3.99 2.30
C GLY A 139 -1.63 -3.57 0.92
N VAL A 140 -0.60 -2.71 0.87
CA VAL A 140 0.06 -2.32 -0.39
C VAL A 140 0.78 -3.51 -1.02
N ILE A 141 1.57 -4.25 -0.23
CA ILE A 141 2.26 -5.46 -0.71
C ILE A 141 1.26 -6.52 -1.16
N GLY A 142 0.19 -6.70 -0.38
CA GLY A 142 -0.94 -7.59 -0.67
C GLY A 142 -1.62 -7.29 -2.01
N ALA A 143 -1.80 -5.99 -2.34
CA ALA A 143 -2.36 -5.57 -3.61
C ALA A 143 -1.46 -5.92 -4.80
N LEU A 144 -0.14 -5.87 -4.63
CA LEU A 144 0.83 -6.28 -5.67
C LEU A 144 0.77 -7.80 -5.90
N VAL A 145 0.87 -8.60 -4.85
CA VAL A 145 0.91 -10.07 -4.98
C VAL A 145 -0.41 -10.68 -5.47
N LYS A 146 -1.52 -9.96 -5.36
CA LYS A 146 -2.84 -10.44 -5.77
C LYS A 146 -2.95 -10.65 -7.28
N THR A 147 -2.07 -10.05 -8.09
CA THR A 147 -2.19 -10.11 -9.55
C THR A 147 -1.46 -11.27 -10.19
N ASP A 148 -0.71 -12.05 -9.40
CA ASP A 148 0.05 -13.22 -9.85
C ASP A 148 1.02 -12.96 -11.02
N GLU A 149 1.41 -11.70 -11.24
CA GLU A 149 2.32 -11.36 -12.33
C GLU A 149 3.75 -11.81 -12.02
N PRO A 150 4.44 -12.44 -12.99
CA PRO A 150 5.78 -12.97 -12.78
C PRO A 150 6.79 -11.88 -12.44
N GLU A 151 6.61 -10.66 -12.95
CA GLU A 151 7.48 -9.51 -12.62
C GLU A 151 7.33 -9.08 -11.16
N VAL A 152 6.10 -9.06 -10.63
CA VAL A 152 5.83 -8.78 -9.20
C VAL A 152 6.49 -9.86 -8.34
N ILE A 153 6.29 -11.12 -8.69
CA ILE A 153 6.84 -12.25 -7.94
C ILE A 153 8.37 -12.19 -7.98
N ALA A 154 8.98 -12.01 -9.15
CA ALA A 154 10.43 -11.90 -9.29
C ALA A 154 11.01 -10.73 -8.49
N PHE A 155 10.36 -9.56 -8.51
CA PHE A 155 10.74 -8.41 -7.69
C PHE A 155 10.72 -8.75 -6.19
N LEU A 156 9.65 -9.38 -5.73
CA LEU A 156 9.50 -9.79 -4.34
C LEU A 156 10.52 -10.86 -3.94
N LEU A 157 10.76 -11.86 -4.78
CA LEU A 157 11.77 -12.90 -4.55
C LEU A 157 13.20 -12.35 -4.53
N GLY A 158 13.49 -11.32 -5.34
CA GLY A 158 14.77 -10.62 -5.36
C GLY A 158 14.95 -9.63 -4.21
N SER A 159 13.94 -9.44 -3.37
CA SER A 159 13.93 -8.48 -2.25
C SER A 159 13.89 -9.19 -0.89
N GLU A 160 14.16 -8.45 0.18
CA GLU A 160 14.09 -8.96 1.57
C GLU A 160 12.65 -9.17 2.10
N ILE A 161 11.63 -9.15 1.23
CA ILE A 161 10.24 -9.33 1.65
C ILE A 161 10.00 -10.73 2.27
N ILE A 162 10.67 -11.80 1.79
CA ILE A 162 10.44 -13.16 2.28
C ILE A 162 10.90 -13.30 3.74
N PRO A 163 12.15 -12.97 4.11
CA PRO A 163 12.57 -12.95 5.52
C PRO A 163 11.63 -12.13 6.40
N LEU A 164 11.17 -10.99 5.89
CA LEU A 164 10.34 -10.07 6.64
C LEU A 164 8.90 -10.60 6.84
N CYS A 165 8.32 -11.25 5.82
CA CYS A 165 7.05 -11.96 5.94
C CYS A 165 7.13 -13.13 6.94
N LEU A 166 8.25 -13.87 6.99
CA LEU A 166 8.46 -14.94 7.96
C LEU A 166 8.45 -14.41 9.40
N VAL A 167 9.15 -13.30 9.67
CA VAL A 167 9.14 -12.63 11.00
C VAL A 167 7.73 -12.20 11.41
N ILE A 168 6.95 -11.66 10.47
CA ILE A 168 5.55 -11.26 10.73
C ILE A 168 4.64 -12.47 10.93
N MET A 169 4.83 -13.58 10.20
CA MET A 169 4.07 -14.81 10.41
C MET A 169 4.32 -15.42 11.78
N GLU A 170 5.56 -15.36 12.27
CA GLU A 170 5.95 -15.91 13.56
C GLU A 170 5.51 -15.03 14.74
N SER A 171 5.66 -13.71 14.62
CA SER A 171 5.53 -12.78 15.76
C SER A 171 4.49 -11.67 15.62
N GLY A 172 3.81 -11.57 14.47
CA GLY A 172 2.84 -10.53 14.15
C GLY A 172 1.43 -10.78 14.69
N SER A 173 0.54 -9.80 14.52
CA SER A 173 -0.87 -9.90 14.89
C SER A 173 -1.63 -10.88 13.98
N GLU A 174 -2.74 -11.46 14.49
CA GLU A 174 -3.56 -12.40 13.72
C GLU A 174 -4.04 -11.84 12.37
N LEU A 175 -4.39 -10.54 12.33
CA LEU A 175 -4.75 -9.85 11.09
C LEU A 175 -3.58 -9.76 10.10
N SER A 176 -2.36 -9.55 10.59
CA SER A 176 -1.15 -9.52 9.76
C SER A 176 -0.85 -10.90 9.19
N LYS A 177 -1.00 -11.95 10.01
CA LYS A 177 -0.87 -13.35 9.57
C LYS A 177 -1.92 -13.72 8.53
N LEU A 178 -3.16 -13.25 8.68
CA LEU A 178 -4.24 -13.51 7.72
C LEU A 178 -3.99 -12.85 6.36
N ILE A 179 -3.40 -11.66 6.35
CA ILE A 179 -3.00 -11.01 5.09
C ILE A 179 -1.89 -11.82 4.40
N ILE A 180 -0.86 -12.26 5.13
CA ILE A 180 0.20 -13.10 4.53
C ILE A 180 -0.36 -14.44 4.07
N SER A 181 -1.27 -15.04 4.83
CA SER A 181 -1.96 -16.27 4.42
C SER A 181 -2.95 -16.04 3.27
N SER A 182 -3.24 -14.80 2.90
CA SER A 182 -4.00 -14.46 1.68
C SER A 182 -3.12 -14.23 0.46
N PHE A 183 -1.78 -14.22 0.60
CA PHE A 183 -0.86 -14.07 -0.52
C PHE A 183 -1.03 -15.21 -1.53
N SER A 184 -0.62 -14.95 -2.77
CA SER A 184 -0.64 -15.91 -3.88
C SER A 184 -0.05 -17.27 -3.48
N PRO A 185 -0.63 -18.40 -3.95
CA PRO A 185 -0.04 -19.72 -3.79
C PRO A 185 1.44 -19.78 -4.23
N CYS A 186 1.83 -19.06 -5.28
CA CYS A 186 3.21 -19.01 -5.77
C CYS A 186 4.17 -18.35 -4.77
N CYS A 187 3.73 -17.26 -4.13
CA CYS A 187 4.49 -16.61 -3.06
C CYS A 187 4.55 -17.49 -1.81
N LYS A 188 3.46 -18.16 -1.45
CA LYS A 188 3.43 -19.11 -0.31
C LYS A 188 4.36 -20.30 -0.51
N LEU A 189 4.45 -20.85 -1.73
CA LEU A 189 5.38 -21.92 -2.06
C LEU A 189 6.84 -21.50 -1.83
N HIS A 190 7.19 -20.27 -2.19
CA HIS A 190 8.55 -19.75 -1.96
C HIS A 190 8.81 -19.43 -0.49
N ILE A 191 7.84 -18.85 0.23
CA ILE A 191 7.95 -18.64 1.68
C ILE A 191 8.13 -19.97 2.41
N GLY A 192 7.33 -20.99 2.06
CA GLY A 192 7.43 -22.34 2.63
C GLY A 192 8.74 -23.06 2.26
N ALA A 193 9.22 -22.92 1.03
CA ALA A 193 10.51 -23.46 0.62
C ALA A 193 11.67 -22.83 1.42
N PHE A 194 11.63 -21.51 1.63
CA PHE A 194 12.63 -20.80 2.44
C PHE A 194 12.60 -21.22 3.92
N GLN A 195 11.40 -21.41 4.48
CA GLN A 195 11.24 -21.91 5.85
C GLN A 195 11.81 -23.33 6.01
N CYS A 196 11.58 -24.23 5.04
CA CYS A 196 12.18 -25.56 5.04
C CYS A 196 13.71 -25.52 4.92
N SER A 197 14.27 -24.63 4.09
CA SER A 197 15.73 -24.48 3.95
C SER A 197 16.41 -24.01 5.25
N ASN A 198 15.77 -23.10 6.01
CA ASN A 198 16.29 -22.67 7.30
C ASN A 198 16.22 -23.77 8.36
N HIS A 199 15.15 -24.58 8.38
CA HIS A 199 15.00 -25.66 9.35
C HIS A 199 15.91 -26.87 9.08
N LEU A 200 16.48 -26.99 7.88
CA LEU A 200 17.51 -27.98 7.54
C LEU A 200 18.94 -27.51 7.86
N SER A 201 19.11 -26.26 8.29
CA SER A 201 20.41 -25.65 8.60
C SER A 201 20.69 -25.56 10.12
N ASP A 202 19.74 -26.00 10.95
CA ASP A 202 19.85 -26.22 12.41
C ASP A 202 19.89 -27.73 12.72
#